data_AF-A0A4P1KJG8-F1
#
_entry.id   AF-A0A4P1KJG8-F1
#
_cell.length_a   1.000
_cell.length_b   1.000
_cell.length_c   1.000
_cell.angle_alpha   90.00
_cell.angle_beta   90.00
_cell.angle_gamma   90.00
#
_symmetry.space_group_name_H-M   'P 1'
#
loop_
_entity.id
_entity.type
_entity.pdbx_description
1 polymer ?
#
loop_
_entity_poly.entity_id
_entity_poly.type
_entity_poly.pdbx_seq_one_letter_code
_entity_poly.pdbx_strand_id
1 'polypeptide(L)'
;MVAGLRYGRGALHMKDLSASQEVFWQGASIGWDWGGNASRVFTLVYGLYHPDMLYRRYPGVEGSAYLVAGLGVNYQRADGIVLAPIRTGVGVRLGANVGTMSYSRQRNILPF
;
A
#
# COMPACT_ATOMS: atom_id res chain seq x y z
N MET A 1 13.67 17.72 6.13
CA MET A 1 13.05 16.47 5.63
C MET A 1 11.55 16.72 5.57
N VAL A 2 10.92 16.55 4.40
CA VAL A 2 9.47 16.68 4.28
C VAL A 2 8.88 15.29 4.51
N ALA A 3 8.14 15.12 5.61
CA ALA A 3 7.36 13.91 5.87
C ALA A 3 5.99 14.08 5.20
N GLY A 4 5.75 13.33 4.13
CA GLY A 4 4.43 13.21 3.54
C GLY A 4 3.63 12.12 4.25
N LEU A 5 2.35 12.36 4.51
CA LEU A 5 1.40 11.32 4.90
C LEU A 5 0.59 10.92 3.68
N ARG A 6 0.52 9.61 3.43
CA ARG A 6 -0.36 9.03 2.43
C ARG A 6 -1.57 8.43 3.13
N TYR A 7 -2.75 8.68 2.57
CA TYR A 7 -3.99 8.02 2.96
C TYR A 7 -4.71 7.52 1.72
N GLY A 8 -5.41 6.38 1.83
CA GLY A 8 -6.27 5.86 0.78
C GLY A 8 -7.31 4.87 1.28
N ARG A 9 -8.25 4.56 0.40
CA ARG A 9 -9.41 3.70 0.65
C ARG A 9 -9.69 2.84 -0.58
N GLY A 10 -10.09 1.61 -0.36
CA GLY A 10 -10.40 0.65 -1.41
C GLY A 10 -11.19 -0.54 -0.89
N ALA A 11 -11.33 -1.55 -1.75
CA ALA A 11 -12.04 -2.77 -1.44
C ALA A 11 -11.12 -3.98 -1.62
N LEU A 12 -11.09 -4.85 -0.61
CA LEU A 12 -10.45 -6.17 -0.68
C LEU A 12 -11.43 -7.15 -1.30
N HIS A 13 -11.00 -7.79 -2.38
CA HIS A 13 -11.69 -8.89 -3.03
C HIS A 13 -10.89 -10.17 -2.78
N MET A 14 -11.56 -11.18 -2.23
CA MET A 14 -11.00 -12.53 -2.04
C MET A 14 -11.95 -13.53 -2.67
N LYS A 15 -11.42 -14.60 -3.24
CA LYS A 15 -12.23 -15.61 -3.92
C LYS A 15 -13.23 -16.30 -2.99
N ASP A 16 -12.83 -16.54 -1.75
CA ASP A 16 -13.62 -17.27 -0.76
C ASP A 16 -14.65 -16.38 -0.02
N LEU A 17 -14.65 -15.08 -0.29
CA LEU A 17 -15.58 -14.11 0.29
C LEU A 17 -16.56 -13.61 -0.77
N SER A 18 -17.85 -13.85 -0.56
CA SER A 18 -18.90 -13.38 -1.46
C SER A 18 -19.05 -11.85 -1.48
N ALA A 19 -18.61 -11.16 -0.41
CA ALA A 19 -18.68 -9.71 -0.28
C ALA A 19 -17.28 -9.10 -0.14
N SER A 20 -17.06 -8.00 -0.86
CA SER A 20 -15.83 -7.22 -0.72
C SER A 20 -15.79 -6.52 0.64
N GLN A 21 -14.59 -6.41 1.21
CA GLN A 21 -14.37 -5.73 2.49
C GLN A 21 -13.75 -4.36 2.24
N GLU A 22 -14.25 -3.32 2.91
CA GLU A 22 -13.60 -2.01 2.85
C GLU A 22 -12.26 -2.06 3.56
N VAL A 23 -11.25 -1.44 2.94
CA VAL A 23 -9.89 -1.36 3.46
C VAL A 23 -9.39 0.05 3.32
N PHE A 24 -8.85 0.57 4.41
CA PHE A 24 -8.16 1.84 4.48
C PHE A 24 -6.67 1.57 4.64
N TRP A 25 -5.85 2.44 4.08
CA TRP A 25 -4.41 2.40 4.30
C TRP A 25 -3.85 3.78 4.53
N GLN A 26 -2.83 3.83 5.37
CA GLN A 26 -2.09 5.04 5.67
C GLN A 26 -0.61 4.72 5.81
N GLY A 27 0.25 5.61 5.33
CA GLY A 27 1.69 5.39 5.41
C GLY A 27 2.47 6.70 5.45
N ALA A 28 3.60 6.67 6.14
CA ALA A 28 4.58 7.74 6.09
C ALA A 28 5.42 7.58 4.82
N SER A 29 5.53 8.65 4.04
CA SER A 29 6.39 8.72 2.86
C SER A 29 7.45 9.80 3.07
N ILE A 30 8.72 9.43 2.93
CA ILE A 30 9.81 10.40 2.85
C ILE A 30 10.01 10.70 1.37
N GLY A 31 9.54 11.87 0.92
CA GLY A 31 9.57 12.25 -0.49
C GLY A 31 9.18 13.70 -0.71
N TRP A 32 9.69 14.30 -1.79
CA TRP A 32 9.30 15.63 -2.23
C TRP A 32 7.97 15.57 -3.00
N ASP A 33 6.90 15.13 -2.33
CA ASP A 33 5.55 15.06 -2.88
C ASP A 33 4.69 16.19 -2.32
N TRP A 34 4.98 17.43 -2.75
CA TRP A 34 3.98 18.49 -2.76
C TRP A 34 3.14 18.31 -4.03
N GLY A 35 2.08 17.51 -3.94
CA GLY A 35 1.17 17.31 -5.04
C GLY A 35 0.14 16.25 -4.69
N GLY A 36 -1.11 16.65 -4.56
CA GLY A 36 -2.26 15.76 -4.37
C GLY A 36 -2.43 14.83 -5.56
N ASN A 37 -1.62 13.79 -5.63
CA ASN A 37 -1.71 12.79 -6.69
C ASN A 37 -2.76 11.76 -6.26
N ALA A 38 -4.00 11.97 -6.70
CA ALA A 38 -5.09 11.00 -6.65
C ALA A 38 -4.76 9.79 -7.55
N SER A 39 -3.70 9.08 -7.20
CA SER A 39 -3.21 7.92 -7.92
C SER A 39 -4.03 6.70 -7.51
N ARG A 40 -4.58 5.99 -8.51
CA ARG A 40 -5.16 4.67 -8.29
C ARG A 40 -4.03 3.68 -8.03
N VAL A 41 -4.26 2.76 -7.11
CA VAL A 41 -3.32 1.67 -6.79
C VAL A 41 -4.08 0.36 -6.80
N PHE A 42 -3.51 -0.64 -7.46
CA PHE A 42 -4.02 -2.00 -7.44
C PHE A 42 -3.04 -2.86 -6.66
N THR A 43 -3.48 -3.49 -5.57
CA THR A 43 -2.57 -4.25 -4.69
C THR A 43 -2.89 -5.73 -4.79
N LEU A 44 -1.89 -6.50 -5.20
CA LEU A 44 -1.94 -7.96 -5.11
C LEU A 44 -1.57 -8.38 -3.69
N VAL A 45 -2.34 -9.29 -3.12
CA VAL A 45 -2.14 -9.81 -1.77
C VAL A 45 -1.93 -11.32 -1.86
N TYR A 46 -0.79 -11.78 -1.37
CA TYR A 46 -0.42 -13.20 -1.35
C TYR A 46 -0.27 -13.69 0.09
N GLY A 47 -0.56 -14.98 0.31
CA GLY A 47 -0.47 -15.58 1.65
C GLY A 47 -1.57 -15.13 2.63
N LEU A 48 -2.65 -14.50 2.13
CA LEU A 48 -3.77 -14.04 2.94
C LEU A 48 -4.87 -15.11 2.99
N TYR A 49 -4.98 -15.79 4.14
CA TYR A 49 -6.00 -16.81 4.37
C TYR A 49 -7.29 -16.24 4.96
N HIS A 50 -7.19 -15.19 5.78
CA HIS A 50 -8.34 -14.51 6.38
C HIS A 50 -8.22 -12.99 6.18
N PRO A 51 -9.32 -12.27 5.91
CA PRO A 51 -9.28 -10.83 5.66
C PRO A 51 -8.72 -10.05 6.85
N ASP A 52 -8.98 -10.51 8.08
CA ASP A 52 -8.48 -9.86 9.30
C ASP A 52 -6.96 -9.89 9.40
N MET A 53 -6.31 -10.85 8.75
CA MET A 53 -4.86 -10.88 8.69
C MET A 53 -4.29 -9.70 7.90
N LEU A 54 -5.08 -9.03 7.05
CA LEU A 54 -4.61 -7.85 6.31
C LEU A 54 -4.42 -6.64 7.22
N TYR A 55 -5.22 -6.49 8.28
CA TYR A 55 -5.29 -5.25 9.07
C TYR A 55 -4.13 -5.13 10.06
N ARG A 56 -2.96 -4.74 9.56
CA ARG A 56 -1.74 -4.54 10.35
C ARG A 56 -0.80 -3.54 9.68
N ARG A 57 0.35 -3.32 10.30
CA ARG A 57 1.45 -2.55 9.72
C ARG A 57 2.37 -3.45 8.91
N TYR A 58 2.65 -3.04 7.68
CA TYR A 58 3.59 -3.66 6.77
C TYR A 58 4.79 -2.73 6.63
N PRO A 59 5.99 -3.14 7.10
CA PRO A 59 7.19 -2.40 6.81
C PRO A 59 7.51 -2.51 5.32
N GLY A 60 7.88 -1.39 4.70
CA GLY A 60 8.40 -1.39 3.35
C GLY A 60 9.68 -2.22 3.27
N VAL A 61 9.79 -3.06 2.24
CA VAL A 61 11.04 -3.77 1.97
C VAL A 61 11.95 -2.84 1.17
N GLU A 62 13.14 -2.58 1.69
CA GLU A 62 14.16 -1.79 1.01
C GLU A 62 14.57 -2.52 -0.28
N GLY A 63 14.48 -1.84 -1.44
CA GLY A 63 15.07 -2.31 -2.70
C GLY A 63 14.15 -3.04 -3.71
N SER A 64 12.85 -3.20 -3.49
CA SER A 64 11.99 -3.97 -4.41
C SER A 64 11.19 -3.13 -5.43
N ALA A 65 11.70 -1.96 -5.82
CA ALA A 65 11.00 -1.07 -6.75
C ALA A 65 11.30 -1.49 -8.20
N TYR A 66 10.31 -2.06 -8.88
CA TYR A 66 10.43 -2.44 -10.30
C TYR A 66 9.61 -1.51 -11.18
N LEU A 67 10.23 -0.99 -12.24
CA LEU A 67 9.58 -0.26 -13.32
C LEU A 67 9.44 -1.18 -14.52
N VAL A 68 8.20 -1.49 -14.92
CA VAL A 68 7.94 -2.25 -16.14
C VAL A 68 6.86 -1.53 -16.92
N ALA A 69 7.17 -1.10 -18.15
CA ALA A 69 6.22 -0.41 -19.04
C ALA A 69 5.46 0.77 -18.41
N GLY A 70 6.10 1.54 -17.53
CA GLY A 70 5.46 2.68 -16.83
C GLY A 70 4.61 2.30 -15.62
N LEU A 71 4.69 1.05 -15.15
CA LEU A 71 4.12 0.57 -13.90
C LEU A 71 5.20 0.49 -12.83
N GLY A 72 4.90 1.01 -11.63
CA GLY A 72 5.77 0.90 -10.46
C GLY A 72 5.19 -0.07 -9.44
N VAL A 73 5.99 -1.04 -9.01
CA VAL A 73 5.63 -2.01 -7.97
C VAL A 73 6.62 -1.92 -6.81
N ASN A 74 6.13 -1.94 -5.57
CA ASN A 74 6.98 -2.01 -4.37
C ASN A 74 6.42 -3.04 -3.39
N TYR A 75 7.17 -4.11 -3.12
CA TYR A 75 6.71 -5.20 -2.28
C TYR A 75 6.82 -4.85 -0.79
N GLN A 76 5.83 -5.30 -0.02
CA GLN A 76 5.81 -5.22 1.44
C GLN A 76 5.51 -6.61 1.99
N ARG A 77 6.11 -6.97 3.13
CA ARG A 77 5.94 -8.30 3.72
C ARG A 77 5.80 -8.20 5.23
N ALA A 78 4.82 -8.90 5.78
CA ALA A 78 4.66 -9.12 7.21
C ALA A 78 4.05 -10.50 7.45
N ASP A 79 4.62 -11.28 8.37
CA ASP A 79 4.06 -12.56 8.84
C ASP A 79 3.62 -13.53 7.73
N GLY A 80 4.45 -13.67 6.68
CA GLY A 80 4.18 -14.54 5.53
C GLY A 80 3.21 -13.96 4.48
N ILE A 81 2.61 -12.81 4.74
CA ILE A 81 1.75 -12.08 3.79
C ILE A 81 2.61 -11.15 2.95
N VAL A 82 2.40 -11.17 1.64
CA VAL A 82 3.10 -10.28 0.69
C VAL A 82 2.10 -9.37 -0.01
N LEU A 83 2.34 -8.07 0.07
CA LEU A 83 1.60 -7.04 -0.65
C LEU A 83 2.44 -6.51 -1.81
N ALA A 84 1.86 -6.43 -2.99
CA ALA A 84 2.47 -5.83 -4.17
C ALA A 84 1.54 -4.73 -4.73
N PRO A 85 1.63 -3.49 -4.21
CA PRO A 85 0.91 -2.34 -4.73
C PRO A 85 1.50 -1.90 -6.06
N ILE A 86 0.70 -1.97 -7.11
CA ILE A 86 0.99 -1.57 -8.49
C ILE A 86 0.39 -0.20 -8.73
N ARG A 87 1.22 0.74 -9.18
CA ARG A 87 0.83 2.12 -9.48
C ARG A 87 1.12 2.45 -10.93
N THR A 88 0.19 3.14 -11.58
CA THR A 88 0.31 3.61 -12.97
C THR A 88 0.40 5.13 -13.00
N GLY A 89 1.17 5.71 -13.92
CA GLY A 89 1.16 7.15 -14.19
C GLY A 89 2.53 7.79 -14.46
N VAL A 90 2.49 9.03 -14.96
CA VAL A 90 3.65 9.87 -15.26
C VAL A 90 4.25 10.40 -13.96
N GLY A 91 4.95 9.53 -13.25
CA GLY A 91 5.45 9.82 -11.92
C GLY A 91 5.93 8.58 -11.19
N VAL A 92 6.33 7.53 -11.92
CA VAL A 92 6.97 6.36 -11.32
C VAL A 92 8.38 6.73 -10.89
N ARG A 93 8.44 7.54 -9.84
CA ARG A 93 9.65 7.93 -9.17
C ARG A 93 10.10 6.70 -8.39
N LEU A 94 11.32 6.27 -8.65
CA LEU A 94 12.09 5.33 -7.83
C LEU A 94 12.43 5.98 -6.48
N GLY A 95 11.46 6.64 -5.85
CA GLY A 95 11.58 6.99 -4.46
C GLY A 95 11.60 5.66 -3.72
N ALA A 96 12.73 5.37 -3.09
CA ALA A 96 12.78 4.38 -2.02
C ALA A 96 11.71 4.82 -1.00
N ASN A 97 10.52 4.24 -1.09
CA ASN A 97 9.44 4.48 -0.16
C ASN A 97 9.82 3.71 1.10
N VAL A 98 10.81 4.23 1.82
CA VAL A 98 11.23 3.72 3.12
C VAL A 98 10.17 4.20 4.10
N GLY A 99 9.17 3.35 4.32
CA GLY A 99 8.02 3.71 5.12
C GLY A 99 7.20 2.50 5.50
N THR A 100 6.47 2.63 6.61
CA THR A 100 5.46 1.66 7.04
C THR A 100 4.12 2.03 6.41
N MET A 101 3.41 1.02 5.91
CA MET A 101 2.00 1.13 5.53
C MET A 101 1.14 0.40 6.54
N SER A 102 0.20 1.08 7.17
CA SER A 102 -0.80 0.48 8.05
C SER A 102 -2.09 0.28 7.28
N TYR A 103 -2.66 -0.93 7.33
CA TYR A 103 -3.96 -1.26 6.78
C TYR A 103 -4.98 -1.42 7.91
N SER A 104 -6.19 -0.90 7.73
CA SER A 104 -7.25 -0.96 8.74
C SER A 104 -8.63 -1.18 8.12
N ARG A 105 -9.52 -1.81 8.89
CA ARG A 105 -10.91 -2.07 8.51
C ARG A 105 -11.77 -0.80 8.55
N GLN A 106 -11.47 0.10 9.47
CA GLN A 106 -12.13 1.40 9.61
C GLN A 106 -11.13 2.51 9.30
N ARG A 107 -11.64 3.67 8.89
CA ARG A 107 -10.83 4.88 8.73
C ARG A 107 -10.26 5.29 10.09
N ASN A 108 -9.01 4.97 10.33
CA ASN A 108 -8.25 5.58 11.41
C ASN A 108 -7.52 6.80 10.87
N ILE A 109 -7.73 7.95 11.51
CA ILE A 109 -7.00 9.20 11.25
C ILE A 109 -5.69 9.20 12.06
N LEU A 110 -5.60 8.34 13.08
CA LEU A 110 -4.50 8.25 14.03
C LEU A 110 -3.76 6.91 13.84
N PRO A 111 -2.42 6.90 13.76
CA PRO A 111 -1.66 5.71 13.38
C PRO A 111 -1.36 4.72 14.50
N PHE A 112 -1.95 4.82 15.69
CA PHE A 112 -1.60 4.01 16.87
C PHE A 112 -2.62 2.92 17.19
#